data_AF-A0A7C4CF20-F1
#
_entry.id   AF-A0A7C4CF20-F1
#
_cell.length_a   1.000
_cell.length_b   1.000
_cell.length_c   1.000
_cell.angle_alpha   90.00
_cell.angle_beta   90.00
_cell.angle_gamma   90.00
#
_symmetry.space_group_name_H-M   'P 1'
#
loop_
_entity.id
_entity.type
_entity.pdbx_description
1 polymer ?
#
loop_
_entity_poly.entity_id
_entity_poly.type
_entity_poly.pdbx_seq_one_letter_code
_entity_poly.pdbx_strand_id
1 'polypeptide(L)'
;MVREVEEEYELVPLSPIRRLEKRIEKLEASSGIDAREFLREIVDIIRMNQQLVDELAKANDALRIEISKLPGRLEELISNLNELLSYIKASASEATIPSEAFKPLIEKLDQLIEGNKKLIESNSEVISVLEEIKEKFKKPLAVPAPPPKILPPKPLLPKELEKKPIKV
;
A
#
# COMPACT_ATOMS: atom_id res chain seq x y z
N MET A 1 -22.13 -44.24 11.12
CA MET A 1 -21.46 -43.30 12.03
C MET A 1 -21.46 -41.95 11.34
N VAL A 2 -22.26 -41.01 11.85
CA VAL A 2 -22.36 -39.64 11.33
C VAL A 2 -21.12 -38.90 11.84
N ARG A 3 -20.30 -38.37 10.93
CA ARG A 3 -19.22 -37.46 11.31
C ARG A 3 -19.86 -36.09 11.49
N GLU A 4 -20.01 -35.68 12.73
CA GLU A 4 -20.34 -34.30 13.08
C GLU A 4 -19.22 -33.41 12.55
N VAL A 5 -19.54 -32.57 11.57
CA VAL A 5 -18.67 -31.49 11.14
C VAL A 5 -18.83 -30.43 12.22
N GLU A 6 -17.85 -30.32 13.11
CA GLU A 6 -17.77 -29.22 14.07
C GLU A 6 -17.79 -27.91 13.29
N GLU A 7 -18.95 -27.25 13.26
CA GLU A 7 -19.07 -25.90 12.76
C GLU A 7 -18.36 -24.98 13.76
N GLU A 8 -17.10 -24.63 13.47
CA GLU A 8 -16.38 -23.57 14.16
C GLU A 8 -17.14 -22.25 13.96
N TYR A 9 -17.99 -21.89 14.93
CA TYR A 9 -18.62 -20.58 15.02
C TYR A 9 -17.60 -19.58 15.56
N GLU A 10 -17.05 -18.74 14.68
CA GLU A 10 -16.31 -17.56 15.11
C GLU A 10 -17.25 -16.36 15.29
N LEU A 11 -17.15 -15.71 16.46
CA LEU A 11 -17.92 -14.52 16.84
C LEU A 11 -17.61 -13.25 16.01
N VAL A 12 -16.69 -13.32 15.05
CA VAL A 12 -16.23 -12.20 14.24
C VAL A 12 -16.45 -12.51 12.77
N PRO A 13 -17.02 -11.60 11.96
CA PRO A 13 -17.16 -11.82 10.52
C PRO A 13 -15.81 -12.19 9.89
N LEU A 14 -15.79 -13.27 9.09
CA LEU A 14 -14.59 -13.84 8.52
C LEU A 14 -13.75 -12.77 7.81
N SER A 15 -12.51 -12.60 8.30
CA SER A 15 -11.50 -11.79 7.62
C SER A 15 -11.23 -12.39 6.22
N PRO A 16 -10.88 -11.57 5.22
CA PRO A 16 -10.62 -12.05 3.87
C PRO A 16 -9.60 -13.20 3.79
N ILE A 17 -8.60 -13.21 4.68
CA ILE A 17 -7.59 -14.28 4.79
C ILE A 17 -8.23 -15.62 5.13
N ARG A 18 -9.14 -15.64 6.09
CA ARG A 18 -9.79 -16.89 6.52
C ARG A 18 -10.75 -17.45 5.47
N ARG A 19 -11.28 -16.57 4.61
CA ARG A 19 -12.05 -16.99 3.42
C ARG A 19 -11.18 -17.65 2.36
N LEU A 20 -9.92 -17.24 2.24
CA LEU A 20 -8.95 -17.86 1.34
C LEU A 20 -8.56 -19.25 1.81
N GLU A 21 -8.22 -19.40 3.09
CA GLU A 21 -7.86 -20.69 3.70
C GLU A 21 -8.96 -21.72 3.51
N LYS A 22 -10.21 -21.35 3.83
CA LYS A 22 -11.39 -22.22 3.68
C LYS A 22 -11.73 -22.55 2.22
N ARG A 23 -11.30 -21.73 1.25
CA ARG A 23 -11.46 -22.00 -0.19
C ARG A 23 -10.38 -22.94 -0.70
N ILE A 24 -9.14 -22.78 -0.26
CA ILE A 24 -8.01 -23.66 -0.58
C ILE A 24 -8.28 -25.08 -0.09
N GLU A 25 -8.73 -25.22 1.16
CA GLU A 25 -9.07 -26.51 1.75
C GLU A 25 -10.16 -27.26 0.95
N LYS A 26 -11.17 -26.52 0.45
CA LYS A 26 -12.22 -27.10 -0.40
C LYS A 26 -11.70 -27.53 -1.78
N LEU A 27 -10.79 -26.76 -2.35
CA LEU A 27 -10.19 -27.03 -3.66
C LEU A 27 -9.31 -28.28 -3.63
N GLU A 28 -8.53 -28.43 -2.58
CA GLU A 28 -7.68 -29.61 -2.37
C GLU A 28 -8.51 -30.89 -2.15
N ALA A 29 -9.70 -30.75 -1.53
CA ALA A 29 -10.62 -31.87 -1.31
C ALA A 29 -11.32 -32.37 -2.60
N SER A 30 -11.51 -31.52 -3.61
CA SER A 30 -12.19 -31.88 -4.87
C SER A 30 -11.23 -32.42 -5.92
N SER A 31 -10.99 -33.74 -5.92
CA SER A 31 -10.25 -34.44 -6.98
C SER A 31 -11.09 -34.58 -8.26
N GLY A 32 -10.88 -33.66 -9.22
CA GLY A 32 -11.48 -33.71 -10.55
C GLY A 32 -11.70 -32.32 -11.14
N ILE A 33 -10.62 -31.60 -11.43
CA ILE A 33 -10.68 -30.18 -11.81
C ILE A 33 -11.10 -30.04 -13.29
N ASP A 34 -12.30 -29.54 -13.52
CA ASP A 34 -12.74 -29.05 -14.83
C ASP A 34 -11.94 -27.77 -15.14
N ALA A 35 -11.14 -27.76 -16.22
CA ALA A 35 -10.18 -26.68 -16.51
C ALA A 35 -10.84 -25.29 -16.60
N ARG A 36 -12.15 -25.23 -16.87
CA ARG A 36 -12.94 -23.99 -16.86
C ARG A 36 -13.24 -23.47 -15.45
N GLU A 37 -13.47 -24.34 -14.48
CA GLU A 37 -13.69 -23.94 -13.09
C GLU A 37 -12.39 -23.42 -12.46
N PHE A 38 -11.27 -24.11 -12.74
CA PHE A 38 -9.94 -23.64 -12.33
C PHE A 38 -9.58 -22.27 -12.90
N LEU A 39 -9.85 -22.04 -14.19
CA LEU A 39 -9.63 -20.73 -14.81
C LEU A 39 -10.50 -19.64 -14.18
N ARG A 40 -11.75 -19.96 -13.81
CA ARG A 40 -12.64 -19.02 -13.12
C ARG A 40 -12.11 -18.67 -11.74
N GLU A 41 -11.62 -19.64 -10.99
CA GLU A 41 -11.02 -19.40 -9.67
C GLU A 41 -9.73 -18.59 -9.76
N ILE A 42 -8.86 -18.85 -10.74
CA ILE A 42 -7.67 -18.02 -10.97
C ILE A 42 -8.09 -16.56 -11.23
N VAL A 43 -9.11 -16.33 -12.05
CA VAL A 43 -9.62 -14.98 -12.32
C VAL A 43 -10.15 -14.32 -11.04
N ASP A 44 -10.87 -15.07 -10.20
CA ASP A 44 -11.37 -14.56 -8.93
C ASP A 44 -10.24 -14.25 -7.92
N ILE A 45 -9.19 -15.09 -7.87
CA ILE A 45 -7.98 -14.85 -7.06
C ILE A 45 -7.26 -13.60 -7.56
N ILE A 46 -7.08 -13.43 -8.87
CA ILE A 46 -6.47 -12.23 -9.47
C ILE A 46 -7.28 -10.98 -9.10
N ARG A 47 -8.61 -11.07 -9.18
CA ARG A 47 -9.50 -9.97 -8.80
C ARG A 47 -9.35 -9.60 -7.33
N MET A 48 -9.29 -10.59 -6.44
CA MET A 48 -9.15 -10.36 -5.02
C MET A 48 -7.77 -9.81 -4.66
N ASN A 49 -6.71 -10.30 -5.32
CA ASN A 49 -5.36 -9.73 -5.17
C ASN A 49 -5.32 -8.26 -5.64
N GLN A 50 -6.00 -7.91 -6.74
CA GLN A 50 -6.06 -6.52 -7.18
C GLN A 50 -6.82 -5.64 -6.18
N GLN A 51 -7.92 -6.13 -5.59
CA GLN A 51 -8.61 -5.41 -4.52
C GLN A 51 -7.72 -5.19 -3.30
N LEU A 52 -6.95 -6.20 -2.88
CA LEU A 52 -5.99 -6.06 -1.78
C LEU A 52 -4.89 -5.06 -2.09
N VAL A 53 -4.36 -5.06 -3.32
CA VAL A 53 -3.36 -4.08 -3.78
C VAL A 53 -3.94 -2.66 -3.76
N ASP A 54 -5.19 -2.48 -4.21
CA ASP A 54 -5.86 -1.18 -4.21
C ASP A 54 -6.11 -0.67 -2.79
N GLU A 55 -6.55 -1.54 -1.87
CA GLU A 55 -6.72 -1.22 -0.45
C GLU A 55 -5.39 -0.87 0.22
N LEU A 56 -4.32 -1.62 -0.07
CA LEU A 56 -2.98 -1.35 0.44
C LEU A 56 -2.44 -0.01 -0.07
N ALA A 57 -2.66 0.31 -1.36
CA ALA A 57 -2.29 1.60 -1.93
C ALA A 57 -3.04 2.76 -1.24
N LYS A 58 -4.34 2.61 -0.97
CA LYS A 58 -5.14 3.60 -0.24
C LYS A 58 -4.66 3.78 1.21
N ALA A 59 -4.39 2.68 1.91
CA ALA A 59 -3.90 2.72 3.28
C ALA A 59 -2.51 3.39 3.36
N ASN A 60 -1.63 3.10 2.39
CA ASN A 60 -0.33 3.75 2.28
C ASN A 60 -0.46 5.27 2.06
N ASP A 61 -1.34 5.69 1.14
CA ASP A 61 -1.61 7.12 0.90
C ASP A 61 -2.16 7.82 2.14
N ALA A 62 -3.07 7.18 2.89
CA ALA A 62 -3.59 7.71 4.15
C ALA A 62 -2.48 7.87 5.20
N LEU A 63 -1.64 6.85 5.39
CA LEU A 63 -0.51 6.90 6.32
C LEU A 63 0.48 8.02 5.96
N ARG A 64 0.80 8.18 4.67
CA ARG A 64 1.67 9.27 4.21
C ARG A 64 1.10 10.64 4.54
N ILE A 65 -0.22 10.83 4.39
CA ILE A 65 -0.89 12.10 4.73
C ILE A 65 -0.88 12.35 6.25
N GLU A 66 -1.03 11.31 7.07
CA GLU A 66 -0.98 11.47 8.52
C GLU A 66 0.44 11.78 9.01
N ILE A 67 1.44 11.07 8.50
CA ILE A 67 2.84 11.28 8.87
C ILE A 67 3.34 12.65 8.39
N SER A 68 2.89 13.13 7.22
CA SER A 68 3.28 14.47 6.72
C SER A 68 2.79 15.63 7.59
N LYS A 69 1.79 15.40 8.46
CA LYS A 69 1.31 16.40 9.43
C LYS A 69 2.13 16.43 10.72
N LEU A 70 2.90 15.38 11.03
CA LEU A 70 3.67 15.30 12.27
C LEU A 70 4.79 16.33 12.36
N PRO A 71 5.60 16.59 11.31
CA PRO A 71 6.64 17.62 11.36
C PRO A 71 6.13 18.99 11.81
N GLY A 72 5.03 19.48 11.23
CA GLY A 72 4.46 20.79 11.61
C GLY A 72 4.02 20.85 13.07
N ARG A 73 3.44 19.76 13.61
CA ARG A 73 3.09 19.69 15.04
C ARG A 73 4.31 19.63 15.94
N LEU A 74 5.39 18.97 15.51
CA LEU A 74 6.64 18.91 16.25
C LEU A 74 7.36 20.26 16.25
N GLU A 75 7.31 21.01 15.14
CA GLU A 75 7.82 22.37 15.06
C GLU A 75 7.08 23.32 16.00
N GLU A 76 5.74 23.24 16.05
CA GLU A 76 4.92 24.00 16.99
C GLU A 76 5.28 23.67 18.45
N LEU A 77 5.43 22.38 18.76
CA LEU A 77 5.87 21.94 20.08
C LEU A 77 7.27 22.48 20.43
N ILE A 78 8.23 22.41 19.49
CA ILE A 78 9.59 22.96 19.68
C ILE A 78 9.52 24.47 19.93
N SER A 79 8.66 25.20 19.21
CA SER A 79 8.43 26.64 19.43
C SER A 79 7.95 26.92 20.85
N ASN A 80 6.92 26.19 21.31
CA ASN A 80 6.38 26.33 22.67
C ASN A 80 7.41 26.00 23.75
N LEU A 81 8.26 24.99 23.53
CA LEU A 81 9.37 24.66 24.46
C LEU A 81 10.44 25.76 24.50
N ASN A 82 10.78 26.36 23.35
CA ASN A 82 11.71 27.48 23.30
C ASN A 82 11.15 28.73 23.99
N GLU A 83 9.86 29.00 23.82
CA GLU A 83 9.18 30.10 24.49
C GLU A 83 9.17 29.91 26.01
N LEU A 84 8.83 28.69 26.47
CA LEU A 84 8.89 28.32 27.88
C LEU A 84 10.32 28.42 28.45
N LEU A 85 11.34 28.00 27.70
CA LEU A 85 12.75 28.19 28.07
C LEU A 85 13.10 29.68 28.22
N SER A 86 12.57 30.53 27.33
CA SER A 86 12.76 31.98 27.38
C SER A 86 12.12 32.58 28.63
N TYR A 87 10.88 32.18 28.97
CA TYR A 87 10.21 32.61 30.20
C TYR A 87 10.93 32.15 31.46
N ILE A 88 11.45 30.93 31.50
CA ILE A 88 12.24 30.44 32.65
C ILE A 88 13.52 31.27 32.81
N LYS A 89 14.22 31.54 31.70
CA LYS A 89 15.45 32.35 31.73
C LYS A 89 15.18 33.79 32.18
N ALA A 90 14.11 34.41 31.68
CA ALA A 90 13.68 35.74 32.10
C ALA A 90 13.30 35.78 33.59
N SER A 91 12.49 34.82 34.05
CA SER A 91 12.04 34.72 35.45
C SER A 91 13.21 34.47 36.41
N ALA A 92 14.19 33.63 36.03
CA ALA A 92 15.39 33.41 36.82
C ALA A 92 16.26 34.68 36.95
N SER A 93 16.27 35.55 35.93
CA SER A 93 17.00 36.82 35.97
C SER A 93 16.33 37.87 36.88
N GLU A 94 15.00 37.88 36.96
CA GLU A 94 14.24 38.83 37.78
C GLU A 94 14.09 38.40 39.25
N ALA A 95 13.99 37.10 39.52
CA ALA A 95 13.60 36.60 40.84
C ALA A 95 14.76 36.48 41.86
N THR A 96 16.01 36.84 41.52
CA THR A 96 17.21 36.53 42.35
C THR A 96 17.32 35.05 42.76
N ILE A 97 16.63 34.16 42.03
CA ILE A 97 16.74 32.72 42.22
C ILE A 97 18.05 32.29 41.54
N PRO A 98 18.93 31.53 42.20
CA PRO A 98 20.16 31.07 41.57
C PRO A 98 19.81 30.28 40.29
N SER A 99 20.32 30.77 39.15
CA SER A 99 20.19 30.16 37.82
C SER A 99 20.50 28.65 37.81
N GLU A 100 21.33 28.20 38.75
CA GLU A 100 21.69 26.79 38.96
C GLU A 100 20.52 25.90 39.34
N ALA A 101 19.46 26.42 39.96
CA ALA A 101 18.25 25.66 40.30
C ALA A 101 17.48 25.21 39.05
N PHE A 102 17.60 25.93 37.94
CA PHE A 102 16.88 25.62 36.69
C PHE A 102 17.72 24.86 35.67
N LYS A 103 19.05 24.73 35.86
CA LYS A 103 19.94 23.95 34.97
C LYS A 103 19.40 22.55 34.60
N PRO A 104 19.01 21.68 35.55
CA PRO A 104 18.54 20.33 35.19
C PRO A 104 17.24 20.35 34.38
N LEU A 105 16.39 21.35 34.58
CA LEU A 105 15.16 21.53 33.82
C LEU A 105 15.45 22.00 32.39
N ILE A 106 16.38 22.95 32.24
CA ILE A 106 16.83 23.46 30.94
C ILE A 106 17.46 22.33 30.12
N GLU A 107 18.34 21.52 30.72
CA GLU A 107 18.95 20.37 30.06
C GLU A 107 17.90 19.35 29.58
N LYS A 108 16.85 19.11 30.37
CA LYS A 108 15.75 18.21 29.97
C LYS A 108 14.92 18.78 28.82
N LEU A 109 14.69 20.09 28.80
CA LEU A 109 14.00 20.78 27.71
C LEU A 109 14.83 20.77 26.43
N ASP A 110 16.14 20.98 26.53
CA ASP A 110 17.05 20.88 25.40
C ASP A 110 17.09 19.45 24.84
N GLN A 111 17.13 18.43 25.70
CA GLN A 111 17.03 17.01 25.30
C GLN A 111 15.70 16.71 24.58
N LEU A 112 14.58 17.28 25.05
CA LEU A 112 13.28 17.13 24.39
C LEU A 112 13.24 17.82 23.02
N ILE A 113 13.81 19.01 22.91
CA ILE A 113 13.91 19.73 21.63
C ILE A 113 14.75 18.92 20.64
N GLU A 114 15.90 18.39 21.07
CA GLU A 114 16.75 17.59 20.19
C GLU A 114 16.11 16.26 19.80
N GLY A 115 15.40 15.60 20.74
CA GLY A 115 14.61 14.41 20.45
C GLY A 115 13.52 14.67 19.40
N ASN A 116 12.80 15.79 19.53
CA ASN A 116 11.77 16.19 18.57
C ASN A 116 12.35 16.50 17.18
N LYS A 117 13.54 17.12 17.10
CA LYS A 117 14.24 17.34 15.81
C LYS A 117 14.59 16.01 15.13
N LYS A 118 15.13 15.04 15.87
CA LYS A 118 15.41 13.69 15.35
C LYS A 118 14.14 12.98 14.86
N LEU A 119 13.01 13.17 15.54
CA LEU A 119 11.72 12.65 15.09
C LEU A 119 11.26 13.28 13.76
N ILE A 120 11.50 14.58 13.56
CA ILE A 120 11.20 15.24 12.27
C ILE A 120 12.02 14.59 11.15
N GLU A 121 13.32 14.40 11.36
CA GLU A 121 14.23 13.76 10.39
C GLU A 121 13.78 12.34 10.06
N SER A 122 13.50 11.52 11.09
CA SER A 122 13.02 10.15 10.91
C SER A 122 11.66 10.08 10.20
N ASN A 123 10.74 10.99 10.50
CA ASN A 123 9.46 11.08 9.79
C ASN A 123 9.65 11.44 8.31
N SER A 124 10.64 12.27 7.99
CA SER A 124 11.04 12.59 6.61
C SER A 124 11.49 11.33 5.86
N GLU A 125 12.34 10.51 6.49
CA GLU A 125 12.81 9.23 5.91
C GLU A 125 11.65 8.26 5.68
N VAL A 126 10.73 8.13 6.65
CA VAL A 126 9.55 7.27 6.51
C VAL A 126 8.66 7.72 5.35
N ILE A 127 8.46 9.02 5.16
CA ILE A 127 7.70 9.54 4.01
C ILE A 127 8.37 9.15 2.69
N SER A 128 9.70 9.25 2.60
CA SER A 128 10.45 8.82 1.40
C SER A 128 10.24 7.34 1.10
N VAL A 129 10.30 6.47 2.11
CA VAL A 129 10.06 5.03 1.94
C VAL A 129 8.62 4.77 1.50
N LEU A 130 7.63 5.47 2.06
CA LEU A 130 6.24 5.36 1.64
C LEU A 130 6.03 5.80 0.19
N GLU A 131 6.76 6.81 -0.29
CA GLU A 131 6.76 7.21 -1.70
C GLU A 131 7.31 6.13 -2.63
N GLU A 132 8.41 5.49 -2.27
CA GLU A 132 8.95 4.35 -3.05
C GLU A 132 7.95 3.19 -3.14
N ILE A 133 7.27 2.89 -2.03
CA ILE A 133 6.24 1.86 -1.98
C ILE A 133 5.07 2.23 -2.90
N LYS A 134 4.61 3.48 -2.87
CA LYS A 134 3.57 3.98 -3.77
C LYS A 134 3.95 3.84 -5.23
N GLU A 135 5.17 4.19 -5.61
CA GLU A 135 5.64 4.05 -7.00
C GLU A 135 5.72 2.58 -7.45
N LYS A 136 6.04 1.66 -6.54
CA LYS A 136 5.99 0.22 -6.83
C LYS A 136 4.58 -0.29 -7.07
N PHE A 137 3.56 0.27 -6.39
CA PHE A 137 2.16 -0.09 -6.59
C PHE A 137 1.48 0.62 -7.76
N LYS A 138 2.01 1.76 -8.23
CA LYS A 138 1.49 2.46 -9.42
C LYS A 138 1.82 1.76 -10.73
N LYS A 139 2.83 0.89 -10.79
CA LYS A 139 3.12 0.12 -12.02
C LYS A 139 1.93 -0.79 -12.30
N PRO A 140 1.15 -0.54 -13.36
CA PRO A 140 0.13 -1.49 -13.77
C PRO A 140 0.86 -2.79 -14.10
N LEU A 141 0.38 -3.91 -13.57
CA LEU A 141 0.66 -5.21 -14.16
C LEU A 141 0.36 -5.05 -15.65
N ALA A 142 1.40 -5.16 -16.49
CA ALA A 142 1.26 -5.03 -17.93
C ALA A 142 0.11 -5.92 -18.36
N VAL A 143 -1.00 -5.31 -18.81
CA VAL A 143 -2.15 -6.05 -19.31
C VAL A 143 -1.60 -6.95 -20.39
N PRO A 144 -1.76 -8.29 -20.30
CA PRO A 144 -1.29 -9.17 -21.35
C PRO A 144 -1.92 -8.69 -22.65
N ALA A 145 -1.07 -8.37 -23.64
CA ALA A 145 -1.53 -7.88 -24.93
C ALA A 145 -2.63 -8.81 -25.44
N PRO A 146 -3.77 -8.28 -25.93
CA PRO A 146 -4.85 -9.12 -26.42
C PRO A 146 -4.27 -10.07 -27.48
N PRO A 147 -4.64 -11.36 -27.46
CA PRO A 147 -4.11 -12.32 -28.42
C PRO A 147 -4.33 -11.79 -29.84
N PRO A 148 -3.33 -11.89 -30.73
CA PRO A 148 -3.45 -11.37 -32.09
C PRO A 148 -4.70 -11.97 -32.74
N LYS A 149 -5.61 -11.10 -33.18
CA LYS A 149 -6.80 -11.52 -33.92
C LYS A 149 -6.32 -12.28 -35.16
N ILE A 150 -6.56 -13.58 -35.20
CA ILE A 150 -6.36 -14.41 -36.38
C ILE A 150 -7.33 -13.86 -37.44
N LEU A 151 -6.81 -13.07 -38.37
CA LEU A 151 -7.60 -12.60 -39.50
C LEU A 151 -8.02 -13.82 -40.34
N PRO A 152 -9.29 -13.90 -40.78
CA PRO A 152 -9.70 -14.96 -41.69
C PRO A 152 -8.84 -14.94 -42.96
N PRO A 153 -8.48 -16.10 -43.51
CA PRO A 153 -7.68 -16.16 -44.72
C PRO A 153 -8.37 -15.38 -45.84
N LYS A 154 -7.63 -14.45 -46.46
CA LYS A 154 -8.12 -13.69 -47.61
C LYS A 154 -8.64 -14.68 -48.66
N PRO A 155 -9.88 -14.51 -49.16
CA PRO A 155 -10.34 -15.31 -50.29
C PRO A 155 -9.41 -15.05 -51.48
N LEU A 156 -8.87 -16.13 -52.04
CA LEU A 156 -8.06 -16.09 -53.25
C LEU A 156 -8.94 -15.53 -54.38
N LEU A 157 -8.63 -14.32 -54.83
CA LEU A 157 -9.23 -13.76 -56.04
C LEU A 157 -8.99 -14.72 -57.21
N PRO A 158 -9.98 -14.94 -58.09
CA PRO A 158 -9.82 -15.79 -59.26
C PRO A 158 -8.67 -15.25 -60.11
N LYS A 159 -7.72 -16.13 -60.48
CA LYS A 159 -6.67 -15.82 -61.44
C LYS A 159 -7.34 -15.28 -62.71
N GLU A 160 -7.00 -14.05 -63.09
CA GLU A 160 -7.40 -13.51 -64.38
C GLU A 160 -6.98 -14.51 -65.46
N LEU A 161 -7.98 -14.93 -66.25
CA LEU A 161 -7.78 -15.75 -67.44
C LEU A 161 -6.90 -14.94 -68.40
N GLU A 162 -5.61 -15.31 -68.47
CA GLU A 162 -4.71 -14.87 -69.52
C GLU A 162 -5.34 -15.18 -70.88
N LYS A 163 -5.87 -14.14 -71.53
CA LYS A 163 -6.35 -14.20 -72.90
C LYS A 163 -5.16 -14.52 -73.79
N LYS A 164 -5.10 -15.76 -74.31
CA LYS A 164 -4.17 -16.11 -75.38
C LYS A 164 -4.43 -15.22 -76.60
N PRO A 165 -3.40 -14.64 -77.25
CA PRO A 165 -3.60 -13.86 -78.46
C PRO A 165 -3.97 -14.78 -79.61
N ILE A 166 -5.05 -14.42 -80.30
CA ILE A 166 -5.45 -15.01 -81.58
C ILE A 166 -4.42 -14.56 -82.61
N LYS A 167 -3.72 -15.51 -83.24
CA LYS A 167 -2.91 -15.25 -84.42
C LYS A 167 -3.84 -15.16 -85.64
N VAL A 168 -3.77 -14.03 -86.34
CA VAL A 168 -4.35 -13.80 -87.67
C VAL A 168 -3.38 -14.32 -88.72
#